data_AF-A0A7X5FSN0-F1
#
_entry.id   AF-A0A7X5FSN0-F1
#
_cell.length_a   1.000
_cell.length_b   1.000
_cell.length_c   1.000
_cell.angle_alpha   90.00
_cell.angle_beta   90.00
_cell.angle_gamma   90.00
#
_symmetry.space_group_name_H-M   'P 1'
#
loop_
_entity.id
_entity.type
_entity.pdbx_description
1 polymer ?
#
loop_
_entity_poly.entity_id
_entity_poly.type
_entity_poly.pdbx_seq_one_letter_code
_entity_poly.pdbx_strand_id
1 'polypeptide(L)'
;MNSKLEQLFSQYDFSPKDKYDFMQIYTMLPNHKRVQTLENFESIASEILNLKQEIAVEQQIMFGKTLATIEERILSRRKKQVSIQAQDEMRVLRNAI
;
A
#
# COMPACT_ATOMS: atom_id res chain seq x y z
N MET A 1 22.63 -22.36 8.17
CA MET A 1 22.09 -21.53 7.07
C MET A 1 23.05 -21.63 5.89
N ASN A 2 22.57 -21.68 4.65
CA ASN A 2 23.44 -21.72 3.47
C ASN A 2 24.25 -20.40 3.42
N SER A 3 25.56 -20.45 3.58
CA SER A 3 26.44 -19.27 3.67
C SER A 3 26.33 -18.37 2.43
N LYS A 4 26.04 -18.96 1.27
CA LYS A 4 25.84 -18.22 0.01
C LYS A 4 24.56 -17.38 0.03
N LEU A 5 23.47 -17.89 0.61
CA LEU A 5 22.23 -17.13 0.73
C LEU A 5 22.37 -15.94 1.68
N GLU A 6 23.08 -16.11 2.80
CA GLU A 6 23.33 -15.00 3.71
C GLU A 6 24.14 -13.86 3.08
N GLN A 7 25.13 -14.22 2.25
CA GLN A 7 25.89 -13.24 1.47
C GLN A 7 24.98 -12.51 0.48
N LEU A 8 24.16 -13.26 -0.27
CA LEU A 8 23.22 -12.69 -1.24
C LEU A 8 22.19 -11.79 -0.57
N PHE A 9 21.58 -12.22 0.54
CA PHE A 9 20.64 -11.39 1.29
C PHE A 9 21.27 -10.10 1.81
N SER A 10 22.55 -10.15 2.20
CA SER A 10 23.27 -8.95 2.66
C SER A 10 23.62 -8.02 1.49
N GLN A 11 24.00 -8.59 0.34
CA GLN A 11 24.32 -7.83 -0.87
C GLN A 11 23.11 -7.03 -1.40
N TYR A 12 21.91 -7.61 -1.35
CA TYR A 12 20.68 -6.98 -1.83
C TYR A 12 19.82 -6.36 -0.72
N ASP A 13 20.40 -6.16 0.47
CA ASP A 13 19.78 -5.52 1.64
C ASP A 13 18.37 -6.05 1.99
N PHE A 14 18.23 -7.37 2.02
CA PHE A 14 16.98 -8.01 2.41
C PHE A 14 16.70 -7.78 3.90
N SER A 15 15.50 -7.31 4.23
CA SER A 15 15.07 -7.19 5.62
C SER A 15 14.92 -8.57 6.28
N PRO A 16 14.96 -8.68 7.62
CA PRO A 16 14.74 -9.97 8.30
C PRO A 16 13.44 -10.67 7.90
N LYS A 17 12.37 -9.89 7.64
CA LYS A 17 11.10 -10.41 7.15
C LYS A 17 11.24 -10.98 5.73
N ASP A 18 11.90 -10.26 4.83
CA ASP A 18 12.10 -10.74 3.45
C ASP A 18 12.95 -12.01 3.41
N LYS A 19 14.00 -12.07 4.23
CA LYS A 19 14.82 -13.28 4.38
C LYS A 19 13.97 -14.45 4.84
N TYR A 20 13.12 -14.24 5.84
CA TYR A 20 12.22 -15.27 6.36
C TYR A 20 11.24 -15.77 5.28
N ASP A 21 10.54 -14.85 4.62
CA ASP A 21 9.55 -15.17 3.58
C ASP A 21 10.21 -15.90 2.40
N PHE A 22 11.36 -15.43 1.94
CA PHE A 22 12.13 -16.09 0.89
C PHE A 22 12.56 -17.50 1.31
N MET A 23 13.06 -17.67 2.54
CA MET A 23 13.51 -18.97 3.04
C MET A 23 12.36 -19.98 3.19
N GLN A 24 11.15 -19.53 3.56
CA GLN A 24 9.98 -20.40 3.57
C GLN A 24 9.71 -20.98 2.19
N ILE A 25 9.70 -20.14 1.15
CA ILE A 25 9.48 -20.59 -0.24
C ILE A 25 10.64 -21.48 -0.69
N TYR A 26 11.88 -21.03 -0.48
CA TYR A 26 13.08 -21.72 -0.93
C TYR A 26 13.21 -23.15 -0.36
N THR A 27 12.83 -23.34 0.91
CA THR A 27 12.87 -24.67 1.55
C THR A 27 11.79 -25.61 1.01
N MET A 28 10.71 -25.10 0.41
CA MET A 28 9.68 -25.92 -0.24
C MET A 28 10.05 -26.33 -1.67
N LEU A 29 11.03 -25.66 -2.28
CA LEU A 29 11.44 -25.96 -3.66
C LEU A 29 12.20 -27.28 -3.78
N PRO A 30 12.01 -28.04 -4.88
CA PRO A 30 12.86 -29.19 -5.19
C PRO A 30 14.30 -28.75 -5.50
N ASN A 31 15.28 -29.64 -5.33
CA ASN A 31 16.71 -29.32 -5.40
C ASN A 31 17.13 -28.58 -6.68
N HIS A 32 16.63 -29.00 -7.85
CA HIS A 32 16.95 -28.33 -9.12
C HIS A 32 16.44 -26.88 -9.17
N LYS A 33 15.27 -26.61 -8.60
CA LYS A 33 14.73 -25.24 -8.49
C LYS A 33 15.52 -24.41 -7.49
N ARG A 34 15.98 -24.99 -6.38
CA ARG A 34 16.85 -24.29 -5.42
C ARG A 34 18.16 -23.83 -6.05
N VAL A 35 18.77 -24.64 -6.91
CA VAL A 35 19.97 -24.25 -7.66
C VAL A 35 19.64 -23.11 -8.62
N GLN A 36 18.58 -23.27 -9.42
CA GLN A 36 18.12 -22.23 -10.36
C GLN A 36 17.83 -20.90 -9.66
N THR A 37 17.23 -20.94 -8.46
CA THR A 37 16.96 -19.74 -7.65
C THR A 37 18.25 -19.04 -7.20
N LEU A 38 19.30 -19.79 -6.86
CA LEU A 38 20.59 -19.18 -6.49
C LEU A 38 21.31 -18.59 -7.71
N GLU A 39 21.20 -19.21 -8.87
CA GLU A 39 21.81 -18.74 -10.11
C GLU A 39 21.14 -17.46 -10.62
N ASN A 40 19.83 -17.32 -10.42
CA ASN A 40 19.05 -16.17 -10.87
C ASN A 40 18.71 -15.19 -9.73
N PHE A 41 19.42 -15.26 -8.60
CA PHE A 41 19.08 -14.50 -7.40
C PHE A 41 19.03 -12.99 -7.64
N GLU A 42 19.99 -12.47 -8.43
CA GLU A 42 20.05 -11.05 -8.78
C GLU A 42 18.78 -10.55 -9.47
N SER A 43 18.28 -11.30 -10.46
CA SER A 43 17.04 -10.97 -11.16
C SER A 43 15.85 -10.99 -10.20
N ILE A 44 15.76 -12.02 -9.37
CA ILE A 44 14.69 -12.17 -8.37
C ILE A 44 14.71 -11.00 -7.38
N ALA A 45 15.88 -10.64 -6.86
CA ALA A 45 16.05 -9.54 -5.92
C ALA A 45 15.64 -8.20 -6.55
N SER A 46 16.04 -7.97 -7.80
CA SER A 46 15.68 -6.76 -8.55
C SER A 46 14.18 -6.67 -8.80
N GLU A 47 13.54 -7.77 -9.19
CA GLU A 47 12.08 -7.84 -9.38
C GLU A 47 11.33 -7.59 -8.07
N ILE A 48 11.79 -8.16 -6.95
CA ILE A 48 11.20 -7.90 -5.62
C ILE A 48 11.29 -6.42 -5.26
N LEU A 49 12.44 -5.79 -5.52
CA LEU A 49 12.63 -4.37 -5.24
C LEU A 49 11.69 -3.51 -6.07
N ASN A 50 11.57 -3.79 -7.37
CA ASN A 50 10.67 -3.08 -8.28
C ASN A 50 9.22 -3.23 -7.82
N LEU A 51 8.77 -4.44 -7.49
CA LEU A 51 7.43 -4.69 -6.97
C LEU A 51 7.14 -3.92 -5.69
N LYS A 52 8.11 -3.82 -4.76
CA LYS A 52 7.95 -3.02 -3.54
C LYS A 52 7.76 -1.54 -3.85
N GLN A 53 8.49 -1.00 -4.81
CA GLN A 53 8.36 0.40 -5.24
C GLN A 53 7.00 0.64 -5.90
N GLU A 54 6.57 -0.25 -6.79
CA GLU A 54 5.25 -0.17 -7.42
C GLU A 54 4.12 -0.21 -6.39
N ILE A 55 4.19 -1.13 -5.42
CA ILE A 55 3.23 -1.22 -4.32
C ILE A 55 3.19 0.07 -3.52
N ALA A 56 4.34 0.68 -3.21
CA ALA A 56 4.40 1.94 -2.46
C ALA A 56 3.73 3.10 -3.22
N VAL A 57 3.97 3.19 -4.54
CA VAL A 57 3.33 4.19 -5.40
C VAL A 57 1.81 3.98 -5.45
N GLU A 58 1.36 2.75 -5.66
CA GLU A 58 -0.07 2.43 -5.70
C GLU A 58 -0.77 2.71 -4.36
N GLN A 59 -0.10 2.42 -3.24
CA GLN A 59 -0.61 2.79 -1.90
C GLN A 59 -0.77 4.31 -1.77
N GLN A 60 0.24 5.09 -2.18
CA GLN A 60 0.16 6.54 -2.15
C GLN A 60 -1.01 7.08 -3.00
N ILE A 61 -1.20 6.54 -4.21
CA ILE A 61 -2.31 6.89 -5.09
C ILE A 61 -3.65 6.55 -4.43
N MET A 62 -3.77 5.35 -3.86
CA MET A 62 -4.99 4.90 -3.20
C MET A 62 -5.35 5.78 -1.99
N PHE A 63 -4.36 6.11 -1.15
CA PHE A 63 -4.57 7.02 -0.02
C PHE A 63 -4.98 8.42 -0.49
N GLY A 64 -4.33 8.97 -1.52
CA GLY A 64 -4.72 10.26 -2.09
C GLY A 64 -6.16 10.28 -2.59
N LYS A 65 -6.58 9.27 -3.35
CA LYS A 65 -7.97 9.12 -3.82
C LYS A 65 -8.97 8.99 -2.65
N THR A 66 -8.58 8.24 -1.62
CA THR A 66 -9.41 8.06 -0.42
C THR A 66 -9.61 9.38 0.33
N LEU A 67 -8.54 10.16 0.50
CA LEU A 67 -8.62 11.49 1.13
C LEU A 67 -9.53 12.43 0.34
N ALA A 68 -9.37 12.52 -0.99
CA ALA A 68 -10.23 13.32 -1.84
C ALA A 68 -11.72 12.94 -1.69
N THR A 69 -12.02 11.64 -1.62
CA THR A 69 -13.38 11.14 -1.41
C THR A 69 -13.94 11.55 -0.04
N ILE A 70 -13.11 11.53 1.01
CA ILE A 70 -13.51 11.97 2.35
C ILE A 70 -13.80 13.48 2.35
N GLU A 71 -12.94 14.27 1.73
CA GLU A 71 -13.12 15.73 1.60
C GLU A 71 -14.42 16.08 0.89
N GLU A 72 -14.71 15.43 -0.25
CA GLU A 72 -15.95 15.64 -1.00
C GLU A 72 -17.19 15.31 -0.14
N ARG A 73 -17.15 14.22 0.63
CA ARG A 73 -18.23 13.83 1.55
C ARG A 73 -18.42 14.87 2.66
N ILE A 74 -17.33 15.39 3.23
CA ILE A 74 -17.39 16.43 4.26
C ILE A 74 -18.01 17.71 3.69
N LEU A 75 -17.55 18.16 2.51
CA LEU A 75 -18.06 19.35 1.85
C LEU A 75 -19.55 19.22 1.51
N SER A 76 -19.97 18.06 0.98
CA SER A 76 -21.37 17.78 0.66
C SER A 76 -22.27 17.81 1.90
N ARG A 77 -21.81 17.22 3.02
CA ARG A 77 -22.52 17.29 4.30
C ARG A 77 -22.67 18.72 4.80
N ARG A 78 -21.59 19.52 4.76
CA ARG A 78 -21.61 20.93 5.16
C ARG A 78 -22.58 21.76 4.31
N LYS A 79 -22.53 21.61 2.99
CA LYS A 79 -23.46 22.29 2.06
C LYS A 79 -24.92 21.97 2.40
N LYS A 80 -25.22 20.69 2.65
CA LYS A 80 -26.57 20.25 3.05
C LYS A 80 -27.00 20.88 4.37
N GLN A 81 -26.12 20.92 5.37
CA GLN A 81 -26.43 21.50 6.67
C GLN A 81 -26.72 23.01 6.58
N VAL A 82 -25.90 23.75 5.83
CA VAL A 82 -26.11 25.20 5.59
C VAL A 82 -27.44 25.43 4.87
N SER A 83 -27.77 24.60 3.87
CA SER A 83 -29.06 24.70 3.17
C SER A 83 -30.26 24.48 4.10
N ILE A 84 -30.16 23.53 5.04
CA ILE A 84 -31.22 23.27 6.02
C ILE A 84 -31.37 24.46 6.97
N GLN A 85 -30.25 24.97 7.50
CA GLN A 85 -30.26 26.13 8.39
C GLN A 85 -30.88 27.37 7.73
N ALA A 86 -30.51 27.67 6.49
CA ALA A 86 -31.09 28.78 5.74
C ALA A 86 -32.61 28.62 5.52
N GLN A 87 -33.09 27.39 5.28
CA GLN A 87 -34.52 27.11 5.16
C GLN A 87 -35.27 27.33 6.47
N ASP A 88 -34.70 26.88 7.59
CA ASP A 88 -35.28 27.07 8.92
C ASP A 88 -35.34 28.56 9.29
N GLU A 89 -34.27 29.32 9.04
CA GLU A 89 -34.23 30.78 9.27
C GLU A 89 -35.29 31.51 8.45
N MET A 90 -35.43 31.19 7.16
CA MET A 90 -36.47 31.78 6.31
C MET A 90 -37.89 31.44 6.79
N ARG A 91 -38.09 30.23 7.32
CA ARG A 91 -39.38 29.83 7.89
C ARG A 91 -39.69 30.63 9.16
N VAL A 92 -38.71 30.84 10.04
CA VAL A 92 -38.87 31.66 11.23
C VAL A 92 -39.22 33.10 10.85
N LEU A 93 -38.50 33.70 9.91
CA LEU A 93 -38.77 35.06 9.43
C LEU A 93 -40.18 35.19 8.84
N ARG A 94 -40.65 34.20 8.07
CA ARG A 94 -42.00 34.21 7.49
C ARG A 94 -43.10 34.14 8.55
N ASN A 95 -42.86 33.45 9.66
CA ASN A 95 -43.84 33.31 10.75
C ASN A 95 -43.84 34.49 11.73
N ALA A 96 -42.89 35.43 11.59
CA ALA A 96 -42.77 36.61 12.45
C ALA A 96 -43.44 37.87 11.88
N ILE A 97 -44.02 37.78 10.67
CA ILE A 97 -44.81 38.80 9.98
C ILE A 97 -46.28 38.40 10.03
#